data_AF-A0A803N509-F1
#
_entry.id   AF-A0A803N509-F1
#
_cell.length_a   1.000
_cell.length_b   1.000
_cell.length_c   1.000
_cell.angle_alpha   90.00
_cell.angle_beta   90.00
_cell.angle_gamma   90.00
#
_symmetry.space_group_name_H-M   'P 1'
#
loop_
_entity.id
_entity.type
_entity.pdbx_description
1 polymer ?
#
loop_
_entity_poly.entity_id
_entity_poly.type
_entity_poly.pdbx_seq_one_letter_code
_entity_poly.pdbx_strand_id
1 'polypeptide(L)'
;MVLQFSENFTIILFHYDGRTTEWDEFEWSKRAIHVSTRKQTKWWYAKRFLHPDVVAAYDYIFIWDEDLGVEHFDAEKYIELAKKYGLEISQPGLEPDKGLTWQMTKRRGDSEVHKVTEEKPGWCPDPVLPPCAAFIEIMAPVFTRNAWRCVWNMIQNDLVHGWGLDFALRKCVEGEGNNGKAPWVGVKERCRREWTMFQDRVAVAEKDYYESLGFPINNTARYPTLM
;
A
#
# COMPACT_ATOMS: atom_id res chain seq x y z
N MET A 1 20.01 11.74 5.29
CA MET A 1 19.78 10.72 4.25
C MET A 1 20.20 11.28 2.90
N VAL A 2 21.24 10.74 2.26
CA VAL A 2 21.65 11.21 0.92
C VAL A 2 20.83 10.45 -0.11
N LEU A 3 19.68 11.00 -0.48
CA LEU A 3 18.95 10.56 -1.67
C LEU A 3 19.68 11.11 -2.90
N GLN A 4 20.32 10.23 -3.66
CA GLN A 4 20.88 10.60 -4.95
C GLN A 4 19.94 10.13 -6.07
N PHE A 5 18.76 10.74 -6.14
CA PHE A 5 17.99 10.68 -7.38
C PHE A 5 18.69 11.53 -8.45
N SER A 6 18.80 11.00 -9.67
CA SER A 6 19.31 11.75 -10.81
C SER A 6 18.32 12.84 -11.23
N GLU A 7 18.73 13.75 -12.12
CA GLU A 7 17.85 14.80 -12.69
C GLU A 7 16.64 14.22 -13.46
N ASN A 8 16.61 12.91 -13.71
CA ASN A 8 15.49 12.22 -14.33
C ASN A 8 14.27 12.08 -13.40
N PHE A 9 14.41 12.45 -12.12
CA PHE A 9 13.36 12.34 -11.13
C PHE A 9 12.89 13.72 -10.66
N THR A 10 11.59 13.86 -10.48
CA THR A 10 10.99 14.99 -9.77
C THR A 10 10.56 14.53 -8.40
N ILE A 11 11.01 15.25 -7.36
CA ILE A 11 10.69 14.95 -5.97
C ILE A 11 9.59 15.90 -5.51
N ILE A 12 8.56 15.34 -4.88
CA ILE A 12 7.51 16.10 -4.21
C ILE A 12 7.49 15.71 -2.74
N LEU A 13 7.64 16.69 -1.86
CA LEU A 13 7.59 16.52 -0.41
C LEU A 13 6.24 16.95 0.13
N PHE A 14 5.51 16.00 0.72
CA PHE A 14 4.25 16.24 1.41
C PHE A 14 4.51 16.49 2.90
N HIS A 15 4.34 17.73 3.34
CA HIS A 15 4.68 18.15 4.70
C HIS A 15 3.46 18.13 5.61
N TYR A 16 3.62 17.59 6.82
CA TYR A 16 2.60 17.65 7.85
C TYR A 16 2.57 19.04 8.50
N ASP A 17 1.36 19.62 8.59
CA ASP A 17 1.05 20.79 9.42
C ASP A 17 2.00 22.00 9.28
N GLY A 18 2.45 22.30 8.06
CA GLY A 18 3.27 23.48 7.77
C GLY A 18 4.77 23.33 8.04
N ARG A 19 5.24 22.14 8.45
CA ARG A 19 6.65 21.88 8.76
C ARG A 19 7.51 21.68 7.51
N THR A 20 7.67 22.74 6.73
CA THR A 20 8.31 22.67 5.40
C THR A 20 9.84 22.68 5.41
N THR A 21 10.45 23.00 6.56
CA THR A 21 11.90 23.21 6.71
C THR A 21 12.65 21.99 7.26
N GLU A 22 11.96 20.88 7.55
CA GLU A 22 12.57 19.67 8.14
C GLU A 22 13.61 19.01 7.22
N TRP A 23 13.62 19.37 5.92
CA TRP A 23 14.52 18.82 4.91
C TRP A 23 15.54 19.83 4.38
N ASP A 24 15.61 21.04 4.95
CA ASP A 24 16.45 22.15 4.43
C ASP A 24 17.96 21.86 4.49
N GLU A 25 18.37 20.92 5.35
CA GLU A 25 19.77 20.47 5.43
C GLU A 25 20.24 19.72 4.18
N PHE A 26 19.32 19.25 3.34
CA PHE A 26 19.63 18.50 2.13
C PHE A 26 19.53 19.37 0.88
N GLU A 27 20.61 19.49 0.11
CA GLU A 27 20.60 20.31 -1.13
C GLU A 27 19.58 19.87 -2.18
N TRP A 28 19.23 18.58 -2.23
CA TRP A 28 18.21 18.08 -3.15
C TRP A 28 16.80 18.58 -2.79
N SER A 29 16.52 18.88 -1.52
CA SER A 29 15.19 19.33 -1.09
C SER A 29 14.87 20.71 -1.66
N LYS A 30 15.87 21.58 -1.82
CA LYS A 30 15.73 22.91 -2.45
C LYS A 30 15.21 22.86 -3.88
N ARG A 31 15.31 21.71 -4.55
CA ARG A 31 14.82 21.47 -5.92
C ARG A 31 13.52 20.67 -5.95
N ALA A 32 13.06 20.18 -4.80
CA ALA A 32 11.80 19.47 -4.68
C ALA A 32 10.61 20.43 -4.72
N ILE A 33 9.43 19.90 -5.03
CA ILE A 33 8.16 20.61 -4.88
C ILE A 33 7.65 20.37 -3.47
N HIS A 34 7.50 21.43 -2.68
CA HIS A 34 7.00 21.34 -1.31
C HIS A 34 5.50 21.63 -1.29
N VAL A 35 4.71 20.71 -0.75
CA VAL A 35 3.26 20.87 -0.58
C VAL A 35 2.92 20.68 0.89
N SER A 36 2.15 21.62 1.46
CA SER A 36 1.71 21.53 2.85
C SER A 36 0.26 21.98 3.01
N THR A 37 -0.52 21.20 3.74
CA THR A 37 -1.91 21.44 4.09
C THR A 37 -2.14 20.89 5.50
N ARG A 38 -2.86 21.64 6.33
CA ARG A 38 -3.10 21.26 7.72
C ARG A 38 -3.95 20.00 7.81
N LYS A 39 -3.57 19.10 8.72
CA LYS A 39 -4.27 17.88 9.11
C LYS A 39 -4.55 16.92 7.95
N GLN A 40 -3.59 16.79 7.03
CA GLN A 40 -3.69 15.88 5.88
C GLN A 40 -2.58 14.83 5.89
N THR A 41 -2.83 13.70 5.22
CA THR A 41 -1.95 12.53 5.20
C THR A 41 -1.50 12.18 3.80
N LYS A 42 -0.50 11.28 3.69
CA LYS A 42 0.12 10.85 2.42
C LYS A 42 -0.88 10.60 1.29
N TRP A 43 -1.91 9.79 1.53
CA TRP A 43 -2.87 9.40 0.49
C TRP A 43 -3.85 10.51 0.13
N TRP A 44 -4.15 11.42 1.07
CA TRP A 44 -4.93 12.62 0.78
C TRP A 44 -4.19 13.54 -0.20
N TYR A 45 -2.88 13.71 0.00
CA TYR A 45 -2.02 14.46 -0.92
C TYR A 45 -1.91 13.77 -2.27
N ALA A 46 -1.60 12.47 -2.29
CA ALA A 46 -1.48 11.71 -3.53
C ALA A 46 -2.77 11.81 -4.37
N LYS A 47 -3.95 11.73 -3.75
CA LYS A 47 -5.23 11.90 -4.43
C LYS A 47 -5.40 13.26 -5.11
N ARG A 48 -4.85 14.33 -4.53
CA ARG A 48 -5.07 15.73 -4.99
C ARG A 48 -3.98 16.27 -5.89
N PHE A 49 -2.73 15.89 -5.66
CA PHE A 49 -1.57 16.45 -6.36
C PHE A 49 -1.01 15.51 -7.42
N LEU A 50 -1.36 14.22 -7.38
CA LEU A 50 -0.87 13.22 -8.34
C LEU A 50 -2.01 12.71 -9.22
N HIS A 51 -2.84 13.62 -9.75
CA HIS A 51 -3.87 13.25 -10.74
C HIS A 51 -3.23 12.54 -11.95
N PRO A 52 -3.84 11.51 -12.54
CA PRO A 52 -3.24 10.73 -13.64
C PRO A 52 -2.77 11.59 -14.80
N ASP A 53 -3.49 12.65 -15.13
CA ASP A 53 -3.13 13.55 -16.22
C ASP A 53 -1.98 14.52 -15.85
N VAL A 54 -1.76 14.80 -14.55
CA VAL A 54 -0.62 15.59 -14.06
C VAL A 54 0.66 14.76 -14.10
N VAL A 55 0.58 13.50 -13.68
CA VAL A 55 1.75 12.60 -13.65
C VAL A 55 1.97 11.86 -14.97
N ALA A 56 1.18 12.15 -16.01
CA ALA A 56 1.29 11.50 -17.33
C ALA A 56 2.63 11.76 -18.03
N ALA A 57 3.43 12.70 -17.56
CA ALA A 57 4.79 12.92 -18.06
C ALA A 57 5.80 11.86 -17.56
N TYR A 58 5.48 11.13 -16.48
CA TYR A 58 6.40 10.20 -15.81
C TYR A 58 6.03 8.75 -16.09
N ASP A 59 7.03 7.89 -16.26
CA ASP A 59 6.82 6.44 -16.48
C ASP A 59 6.42 5.71 -15.22
N TYR A 60 7.02 6.10 -14.09
CA TYR A 60 6.86 5.49 -12.78
C TYR A 60 6.55 6.55 -11.73
N ILE A 61 5.72 6.18 -10.76
CA ILE A 61 5.27 7.02 -9.65
C ILE A 61 5.61 6.29 -8.36
N PHE A 62 6.46 6.91 -7.53
CA PHE A 62 6.90 6.41 -6.23
C PHE A 62 6.09 7.11 -5.14
N ILE A 63 5.42 6.38 -4.25
CA ILE A 63 4.62 6.96 -3.16
C ILE A 63 5.15 6.44 -1.82
N TRP A 64 6.21 7.04 -1.32
CA TRP A 64 6.97 6.51 -0.20
C TRP A 64 6.67 7.25 1.12
N ASP A 65 6.76 6.52 2.23
CA ASP A 65 6.84 7.11 3.57
C ASP A 65 8.23 7.74 3.78
N GLU A 66 8.29 8.72 4.68
CA GLU A 66 9.50 9.52 4.94
C GLU A 66 10.60 8.78 5.71
N ASP A 67 10.25 7.67 6.37
CA ASP A 67 11.12 6.90 7.27
C ASP A 67 11.81 5.72 6.58
N LEU A 68 11.73 5.62 5.25
CA LEU A 68 12.44 4.62 4.46
C LEU A 68 13.93 4.94 4.36
N GLY A 69 14.77 3.99 4.79
CA GLY A 69 16.21 4.01 4.53
C GLY A 69 16.49 3.73 3.05
N VAL A 70 17.22 4.64 2.40
CA VAL A 70 17.47 4.62 0.94
C VAL A 70 18.95 4.78 0.61
N GLU A 71 19.83 4.62 1.60
CA GLU A 71 21.28 4.75 1.46
C GLU A 71 21.89 3.76 0.45
N HIS A 72 21.22 2.63 0.24
CA HIS A 72 21.63 1.56 -0.67
C HIS A 72 20.65 1.35 -1.83
N PHE A 73 19.74 2.30 -2.03
CA PHE A 73 18.74 2.21 -3.09
C PHE A 73 19.23 2.92 -4.36
N ASP A 74 19.18 2.18 -5.49
CA ASP A 74 19.43 2.73 -6.83
C ASP A 74 18.11 2.74 -7.61
N ALA A 75 17.60 3.94 -7.85
CA ALA A 75 16.31 4.14 -8.51
C ALA A 75 16.32 3.74 -9.99
N GLU A 76 17.43 3.99 -10.69
CA GLU A 76 17.54 3.66 -12.12
C GLU A 76 17.65 2.14 -12.29
N LYS A 77 18.46 1.48 -11.45
CA LYS A 77 18.55 0.02 -11.45
C LYS A 77 17.23 -0.64 -11.05
N TYR A 78 16.52 -0.07 -10.08
CA TYR A 78 15.18 -0.54 -9.71
C TYR A 78 14.19 -0.46 -10.87
N ILE A 79 14.14 0.68 -11.58
CA ILE A 79 13.26 0.85 -12.75
C ILE A 79 13.66 -0.11 -13.87
N GLU A 80 14.96 -0.34 -14.10
CA GLU A 80 15.44 -1.34 -15.06
C GLU A 80 14.88 -2.73 -14.76
N LEU A 81 14.93 -3.17 -13.49
CA LEU A 81 14.37 -4.45 -13.05
C LEU A 81 12.84 -4.47 -13.18
N ALA A 82 12.15 -3.41 -12.79
CA ALA A 82 10.70 -3.31 -12.93
C ALA A 82 10.26 -3.45 -14.39
N LYS A 83 10.97 -2.79 -15.33
CA LYS A 83 10.76 -2.93 -16.77
C LYS A 83 11.07 -4.35 -17.25
N LYS A 84 12.23 -4.90 -16.88
CA LYS A 84 12.69 -6.26 -17.26
C LYS A 84 11.66 -7.33 -16.90
N TYR A 85 11.03 -7.22 -15.74
CA TYR A 85 10.07 -8.20 -15.23
C TYR A 85 8.60 -7.83 -15.45
N GLY A 86 8.31 -6.75 -16.18
CA GLY A 86 6.96 -6.29 -16.48
C GLY A 86 6.14 -5.98 -15.23
N LEU A 87 6.77 -5.38 -14.21
CA LEU A 87 6.12 -5.08 -12.95
C LEU A 87 5.38 -3.74 -13.04
N GLU A 88 4.05 -3.82 -13.14
CA GLU A 88 3.20 -2.62 -13.19
C GLU A 88 2.96 -2.00 -11.81
N ILE A 89 2.96 -2.82 -10.76
CA ILE A 89 2.94 -2.45 -9.35
C ILE A 89 4.03 -3.24 -8.64
N SER A 90 4.91 -2.54 -7.91
CA SER A 90 6.07 -3.13 -7.26
C SER A 90 6.49 -2.32 -6.04
N GLN A 91 7.44 -2.85 -5.28
CA GLN A 91 8.19 -2.11 -4.26
C GLN A 91 9.63 -2.64 -4.21
N PRO A 92 10.61 -1.86 -3.73
CA PRO A 92 11.93 -2.38 -3.37
C PRO A 92 11.83 -3.35 -2.18
N GLY A 93 12.78 -4.29 -2.09
CA GLY A 93 12.90 -5.15 -0.91
C GLY A 93 13.41 -4.37 0.30
N LEU A 94 12.79 -4.57 1.46
CA LEU A 94 13.16 -3.95 2.73
C LEU A 94 14.25 -4.77 3.45
N GLU A 95 15.20 -4.08 4.07
CA GLU A 95 16.26 -4.72 4.85
C GLU A 95 15.66 -5.40 6.11
N PRO A 96 16.06 -6.64 6.45
CA PRO A 96 15.39 -7.41 7.50
C PRO A 96 15.85 -7.08 8.92
N ASP A 97 16.86 -6.22 9.09
CA ASP A 97 17.52 -5.90 10.36
C ASP A 97 16.63 -5.08 11.33
N LYS A 98 15.65 -4.33 10.80
CA LYS A 98 14.74 -3.49 11.60
C LYS A 98 13.37 -4.11 11.90
N GLY A 99 13.19 -5.40 11.58
CA GLY A 99 11.91 -6.09 11.73
C GLY A 99 10.95 -5.76 10.59
N LEU A 100 10.18 -6.76 10.17
CA LEU A 100 9.27 -6.67 9.02
C LEU A 100 7.89 -7.22 9.39
N THR A 101 6.85 -6.51 8.96
CA THR A 101 5.46 -6.98 9.11
C THR A 101 5.24 -8.21 8.23
N TRP A 102 5.58 -8.10 6.94
CA TRP A 102 5.32 -9.10 5.90
C TRP A 102 6.62 -9.71 5.35
N GLN A 103 6.73 -11.04 5.28
CA GLN A 103 7.87 -11.71 4.66
C GLN A 103 7.98 -11.41 3.16
N MET A 104 6.87 -11.04 2.51
CA MET A 104 6.86 -10.68 1.09
C MET A 104 7.68 -9.42 0.80
N THR A 105 7.76 -8.47 1.74
CA THR A 105 8.49 -7.22 1.51
C THR A 105 9.99 -7.36 1.75
N LYS A 106 10.42 -8.48 2.35
CA LYS A 106 11.82 -8.72 2.71
C LYS A 106 12.73 -8.78 1.49
N ARG A 107 13.84 -8.05 1.54
CA ARG A 107 14.94 -8.17 0.58
C ARG A 107 15.56 -9.56 0.65
N ARG A 108 15.77 -10.16 -0.52
CA ARG A 108 16.43 -11.47 -0.69
C ARG A 108 17.73 -11.28 -1.45
N GLY A 109 18.81 -11.93 -1.00
CA GLY A 109 20.14 -11.80 -1.61
C GLY A 109 20.39 -12.73 -2.79
N ASP A 110 19.50 -13.69 -3.01
CA ASP A 110 19.60 -14.78 -3.99
C ASP A 110 18.70 -14.59 -5.22
N SER A 111 17.90 -13.51 -5.28
CA SER A 111 17.02 -13.21 -6.40
C SER A 111 16.89 -11.71 -6.68
N GLU A 112 16.67 -11.35 -7.94
CA GLU A 112 16.36 -9.97 -8.35
C GLU A 112 14.90 -9.58 -8.03
N VAL A 113 13.97 -10.55 -8.10
CA VAL A 113 12.53 -10.36 -7.85
C VAL A 113 11.93 -11.61 -7.25
N HIS A 114 10.98 -11.46 -6.33
CA HIS A 114 10.09 -12.53 -5.88
C HIS A 114 8.64 -12.05 -5.90
N LYS A 115 7.72 -12.95 -6.24
CA LYS A 115 6.27 -12.69 -6.29
C LYS A 115 5.48 -13.54 -5.31
N VAL A 116 6.17 -14.45 -4.60
CA VAL A 116 5.62 -15.40 -3.63
C VAL A 116 6.56 -15.47 -2.42
N THR A 117 5.99 -15.74 -1.25
CA THR A 117 6.75 -15.95 -0.02
C THR A 117 6.11 -17.04 0.83
N GLU A 118 6.93 -17.71 1.62
CA GLU A 118 6.45 -18.36 2.83
C GLU A 118 6.25 -17.29 3.90
N GLU A 119 5.10 -17.33 4.56
CA GLU A 119 4.72 -16.37 5.59
C GLU A 119 4.60 -17.05 6.95
N LYS A 120 4.44 -16.22 7.98
CA LYS A 120 4.15 -16.69 9.35
C LYS A 120 2.93 -17.63 9.36
N PRO A 121 2.95 -18.71 10.16
CA PRO A 121 1.81 -19.64 10.25
C PRO A 121 0.49 -18.90 10.54
N GLY A 122 -0.54 -19.17 9.73
CA GLY A 122 -1.87 -18.56 9.86
C GLY A 122 -2.06 -17.20 9.17
N TRP A 123 -1.00 -16.60 8.59
CA TRP A 123 -1.08 -15.31 7.89
C TRP A 123 -1.43 -15.45 6.41
N CYS A 124 -1.38 -16.68 5.90
CA CYS A 124 -1.68 -17.04 4.52
C CYS A 124 -2.95 -17.88 4.42
N PRO A 125 -4.14 -17.26 4.37
CA PRO A 125 -5.36 -18.01 4.13
C PRO A 125 -5.41 -18.60 2.71
N ASP A 126 -4.71 -17.99 1.76
CA ASP A 126 -4.61 -18.45 0.37
C ASP A 126 -3.21 -18.14 -0.18
N PRO A 127 -2.44 -19.15 -0.64
CA PRO A 127 -1.06 -18.96 -1.08
C PRO A 127 -0.93 -18.12 -2.37
N VAL A 128 -2.00 -17.94 -3.14
CA VAL A 128 -1.99 -17.10 -4.36
C VAL A 128 -2.56 -15.70 -4.14
N LEU A 129 -2.90 -15.36 -2.89
CA LEU A 129 -3.39 -14.03 -2.52
C LEU A 129 -2.41 -13.30 -1.58
N PRO A 130 -2.50 -11.96 -1.51
CA PRO A 130 -1.90 -11.20 -0.43
C PRO A 130 -2.22 -11.78 0.95
N PRO A 131 -1.23 -11.78 1.86
CA PRO A 131 0.12 -11.22 1.72
C PRO A 131 1.14 -12.16 1.03
N CYS A 132 0.74 -13.39 0.72
CA CYS A 132 1.62 -14.51 0.33
C CYS A 132 2.10 -14.47 -1.12
N ALA A 133 1.30 -13.83 -1.99
CA ALA A 133 1.59 -13.64 -3.39
C ALA A 133 1.14 -12.26 -3.88
N ALA A 134 1.90 -11.69 -4.82
CA ALA A 134 1.57 -10.44 -5.51
C ALA A 134 1.14 -9.30 -4.55
N PHE A 135 1.92 -9.10 -3.48
CA PHE A 135 1.66 -8.11 -2.45
C PHE A 135 2.81 -7.12 -2.33
N ILE A 136 2.44 -5.87 -2.12
CA ILE A 136 3.36 -4.77 -1.82
C ILE A 136 2.78 -3.99 -0.64
N GLU A 137 3.64 -3.43 0.20
CA GLU A 137 3.18 -2.66 1.35
C GLU A 137 2.95 -1.21 0.95
N ILE A 138 2.00 -0.59 1.61
CA ILE A 138 1.58 0.78 1.31
C ILE A 138 2.65 1.84 1.63
N MET A 139 3.69 1.47 2.38
CA MET A 139 4.79 2.36 2.77
C MET A 139 5.75 2.67 1.63
N ALA A 140 6.02 1.72 0.74
CA ALA A 140 7.02 1.85 -0.33
C ALA A 140 6.54 1.50 -1.76
N PRO A 141 5.26 1.71 -2.14
CA PRO A 141 4.76 1.33 -3.45
C PRO A 141 5.39 2.15 -4.59
N VAL A 142 5.57 1.48 -5.71
CA VAL A 142 5.91 2.06 -7.00
C VAL A 142 4.92 1.56 -8.05
N PHE A 143 4.41 2.50 -8.84
CA PHE A 143 3.39 2.23 -9.85
C PHE A 143 3.91 2.67 -11.22
N THR A 144 3.60 1.92 -12.26
CA THR A 144 3.60 2.48 -13.62
C THR A 144 2.50 3.54 -13.75
N ARG A 145 2.62 4.46 -14.72
CA ARG A 145 1.56 5.44 -15.02
C ARG A 145 0.18 4.79 -15.26
N ASN A 146 0.15 3.61 -15.87
CA ASN A 146 -1.09 2.89 -16.18
C ASN A 146 -1.73 2.33 -14.90
N ALA A 147 -0.95 1.63 -14.08
CA ALA A 147 -1.42 1.12 -12.80
C ALA A 147 -1.86 2.26 -11.87
N TRP A 148 -1.11 3.37 -11.83
CA TRP A 148 -1.46 4.53 -11.03
C TRP A 148 -2.82 5.12 -11.41
N ARG A 149 -3.18 5.16 -12.70
CA ARG A 149 -4.50 5.65 -13.13
C ARG A 149 -5.64 4.84 -12.52
N CYS A 150 -5.49 3.52 -12.40
CA CYS A 150 -6.46 2.67 -11.71
C CYS A 150 -6.44 2.92 -10.19
N VAL A 151 -5.25 2.91 -9.57
CA VAL A 151 -5.09 3.08 -8.11
C VAL A 151 -5.63 4.44 -7.65
N TRP A 152 -5.38 5.50 -8.41
CA TRP A 152 -5.89 6.84 -8.16
C TRP A 152 -7.42 6.87 -8.10
N ASN A 153 -8.11 6.10 -8.94
CA ASN A 153 -9.57 5.98 -8.91
C ASN A 153 -10.08 5.11 -7.75
N MET A 154 -9.24 4.20 -7.25
CA MET A 154 -9.56 3.39 -6.07
C MET A 154 -9.53 4.22 -4.77
N ILE A 155 -8.60 5.16 -4.67
CA ILE A 155 -8.44 6.04 -3.51
C ILE A 155 -9.64 6.99 -3.41
N GLN A 156 -10.35 6.91 -2.28
CA GLN A 156 -11.46 7.80 -1.97
C GLN A 156 -10.95 9.19 -1.54
N ASN A 157 -11.74 10.23 -1.81
CA ASN A 157 -11.35 11.62 -1.51
C ASN A 157 -11.23 11.93 -0.01
N ASP A 158 -11.93 11.15 0.81
CA ASP A 158 -12.02 11.21 2.27
C ASP A 158 -11.15 10.17 2.97
N LEU A 159 -10.29 9.46 2.23
CA LEU A 159 -9.38 8.48 2.79
C LEU A 159 -8.38 9.15 3.74
N VAL A 160 -8.56 8.94 5.05
CA VAL A 160 -7.70 9.52 6.10
C VAL A 160 -6.42 8.72 6.29
N HIS A 161 -6.49 7.39 6.24
CA HIS A 161 -5.33 6.50 6.27
C HIS A 161 -5.45 5.44 5.18
N GLY A 162 -4.31 5.01 4.63
CA GLY A 162 -4.30 4.04 3.54
C GLY A 162 -4.36 2.58 3.98
N TRP A 163 -4.33 2.27 5.28
CA TRP A 163 -4.23 0.88 5.77
C TRP A 163 -5.28 -0.04 5.13
N GLY A 164 -4.82 -1.17 4.57
CA GLY A 164 -5.64 -2.13 3.82
C GLY A 164 -5.73 -1.87 2.31
N LEU A 165 -5.29 -0.70 1.82
CA LEU A 165 -5.25 -0.42 0.38
C LEU A 165 -4.26 -1.35 -0.35
N ASP A 166 -3.14 -1.69 0.30
CA ASP A 166 -2.14 -2.66 -0.13
C ASP A 166 -2.71 -4.03 -0.51
N PHE A 167 -3.72 -4.52 0.21
CA PHE A 167 -4.46 -5.73 -0.15
C PHE A 167 -5.30 -5.58 -1.43
N ALA A 168 -5.62 -4.34 -1.81
CA ALA A 168 -6.45 -4.02 -2.96
C ALA A 168 -5.66 -3.58 -4.20
N LEU A 169 -4.41 -3.11 -4.07
CA LEU A 169 -3.62 -2.57 -5.17
C LEU A 169 -3.49 -3.55 -6.36
N ARG A 170 -3.33 -4.85 -6.09
CA ARG A 170 -3.28 -5.91 -7.13
C ARG A 170 -4.46 -5.88 -8.10
N LYS A 171 -5.64 -5.41 -7.66
CA LYS A 171 -6.86 -5.34 -8.48
C LYS A 171 -6.68 -4.47 -9.74
N CYS A 172 -5.67 -3.59 -9.75
CA CYS A 172 -5.36 -2.73 -10.88
C CYS A 172 -4.48 -3.36 -11.96
N VAL A 173 -3.95 -4.56 -11.73
CA VAL A 173 -3.07 -5.28 -12.67
C VAL A 173 -3.52 -6.71 -12.93
N GLU A 174 -4.53 -7.18 -12.21
CA GLU A 174 -5.19 -8.44 -12.51
C GLU A 174 -6.09 -8.27 -13.74
N GLY A 175 -5.63 -8.78 -14.87
CA GLY A 175 -6.43 -8.95 -16.08
C GLY A 175 -7.65 -9.85 -15.84
N GLU A 176 -8.62 -9.72 -16.75
CA GLU A 176 -9.96 -10.29 -16.72
C GLU A 176 -10.08 -11.68 -16.12
N GLY A 177 -11.14 -11.87 -15.34
CA GLY A 177 -11.42 -13.10 -14.62
C GLY A 177 -11.19 -14.33 -15.48
N ASN A 178 -10.39 -15.25 -14.94
CA ASN A 178 -10.42 -16.65 -15.33
C ASN A 178 -11.87 -17.05 -15.65
N ASN A 179 -12.11 -17.51 -16.89
CA ASN A 179 -13.38 -18.02 -17.43
C ASN A 179 -14.38 -17.01 -18.02
N GLY A 180 -13.95 -15.90 -18.63
CA GLY A 180 -14.85 -15.02 -19.40
C GLY A 180 -15.91 -14.31 -18.55
N LYS A 181 -15.72 -14.30 -17.23
CA LYS A 181 -16.49 -13.47 -16.31
C LYS A 181 -15.82 -12.12 -16.23
N ALA A 182 -16.61 -11.07 -16.43
CA ALA A 182 -16.07 -9.74 -16.37
C ALA A 182 -15.45 -9.42 -15.00
N PRO A 183 -14.40 -8.58 -14.93
CA PRO A 183 -13.61 -8.33 -13.72
C PRO A 183 -14.42 -8.04 -12.45
N TRP A 184 -15.59 -7.37 -12.57
CA TRP A 184 -16.45 -7.04 -11.44
C TRP A 184 -17.07 -8.25 -10.74
N VAL A 185 -17.14 -9.42 -11.39
CA VAL A 185 -17.71 -10.64 -10.79
C VAL A 185 -16.78 -11.18 -9.71
N GLY A 186 -15.48 -11.24 -10.00
CA GLY A 186 -14.45 -11.55 -8.99
C GLY A 186 -14.40 -10.49 -7.88
N VAL A 187 -14.61 -9.22 -8.22
CA VAL A 187 -14.74 -8.14 -7.22
C VAL A 187 -15.93 -8.39 -6.30
N LYS A 188 -17.10 -8.76 -6.83
CA LYS A 188 -18.33 -9.00 -6.05
C LYS A 188 -18.22 -10.24 -5.15
N GLU A 189 -17.65 -11.33 -5.66
CA GLU A 189 -17.40 -12.55 -4.88
C GLU A 189 -16.40 -12.28 -3.74
N ARG A 190 -15.34 -11.51 -4.02
CA ARG A 190 -14.36 -11.11 -3.00
C ARG A 190 -14.91 -10.09 -2.01
N CYS A 191 -15.68 -9.07 -2.41
CA CYS A 191 -16.30 -8.13 -1.48
C CYS A 191 -17.25 -8.84 -0.52
N ARG A 192 -17.94 -9.90 -0.96
CA ARG A 192 -18.71 -10.77 -0.06
C ARG A 192 -17.82 -11.48 0.95
N ARG A 193 -16.69 -12.05 0.51
CA ARG A 193 -15.72 -12.71 1.40
C ARG A 193 -15.05 -11.73 2.39
N GLU A 194 -14.64 -10.56 1.92
CA GLU A 194 -14.09 -9.46 2.73
C GLU A 194 -15.11 -8.98 3.76
N TRP A 195 -16.38 -8.83 3.36
CA TRP A 195 -17.48 -8.49 4.27
C TRP A 195 -17.70 -9.56 5.34
N THR A 196 -17.68 -10.85 4.98
CA THR A 196 -17.76 -11.95 5.95
C THR A 196 -16.60 -11.90 6.94
N MET A 197 -15.35 -11.74 6.47
CA MET A 197 -14.19 -11.64 7.36
C MET A 197 -14.27 -10.42 8.29
N PHE A 198 -14.78 -9.28 7.80
CA PHE A 198 -15.02 -8.11 8.64
C PHE A 198 -16.07 -8.39 9.71
N GLN A 199 -17.21 -8.99 9.34
CA GLN A 199 -18.25 -9.37 10.28
C GLN A 199 -17.74 -10.33 11.36
N ASP A 200 -16.94 -11.32 10.97
CA ASP A 200 -16.33 -12.27 11.91
C ASP A 200 -15.40 -11.55 12.89
N ARG A 201 -14.55 -10.63 12.40
CA ARG A 201 -13.65 -9.84 13.26
C ARG A 201 -14.41 -8.93 14.22
N VAL A 202 -15.51 -8.32 13.77
CA VAL A 202 -16.35 -7.48 14.63
C VAL A 202 -17.04 -8.34 15.70
N ALA A 203 -17.57 -9.50 15.33
CA ALA A 203 -18.21 -10.41 16.28
C ALA A 203 -17.22 -10.93 17.33
N VAL A 204 -15.98 -11.25 16.94
CA VAL A 204 -14.91 -11.64 17.87
C VAL A 204 -14.55 -10.47 18.80
N ALA A 205 -14.32 -9.28 18.25
CA ALA A 205 -13.97 -8.10 19.05
C ALA A 205 -15.08 -7.71 20.03
N GLU A 206 -16.35 -7.82 19.61
CA GLU A 206 -17.50 -7.57 20.46
C GLU A 206 -17.58 -8.60 21.59
N LYS A 207 -17.39 -9.88 21.28
CA LYS A 207 -17.32 -10.93 22.28
C LYS A 207 -16.23 -10.68 23.32
N ASP A 208 -15.00 -10.40 22.87
CA ASP A 208 -13.85 -10.12 23.74
C ASP A 208 -14.13 -8.90 24.64
N TYR A 209 -14.79 -7.87 24.10
CA TYR A 209 -15.18 -6.68 24.86
C TYR A 209 -16.16 -6.99 25.99
N TYR A 210 -17.23 -7.73 25.73
CA TYR A 210 -18.21 -8.07 26.77
C TYR A 210 -17.68 -9.08 27.79
N GLU A 211 -16.84 -10.02 27.37
CA GLU A 211 -16.12 -10.92 28.29
C GLU A 211 -15.20 -10.12 29.22
N SER A 212 -14.52 -9.08 28.71
CA SER A 212 -13.69 -8.19 29.55
C SER A 212 -14.47 -7.43 30.61
N LEU A 213 -15.77 -7.23 30.39
CA LEU A 213 -16.70 -6.60 31.34
C LEU A 213 -17.39 -7.61 32.27
N GLY A 214 -17.09 -8.90 32.17
CA GLY A 214 -17.68 -9.95 32.99
C GLY A 214 -19.09 -10.37 32.56
N PHE A 215 -19.52 -10.06 31.34
CA PHE A 215 -20.79 -10.49 30.78
C PHE A 215 -20.59 -11.71 29.86
N PRO A 216 -21.00 -12.93 30.26
CA PRO A 216 -20.89 -14.09 29.39
C PRO A 216 -21.94 -14.04 28.25
N ILE A 217 -21.49 -13.99 27.00
CA ILE A 217 -22.38 -14.07 25.83
C ILE A 217 -22.59 -15.55 25.44
N ASN A 218 -23.83 -16.04 25.61
CA ASN A 218 -24.25 -17.31 25.02
C ASN A 218 -24.87 -17.08 23.63
N ASN A 219 -24.47 -17.91 22.66
CA ASN A 219 -24.74 -17.83 21.21
C ASN A 219 -26.23 -17.87 20.75
N THR A 220 -27.20 -17.49 21.59
CA THR A 220 -28.63 -17.47 21.25
C THR A 220 -29.35 -16.17 21.58
N ALA A 221 -28.70 -15.16 22.16
CA ALA A 221 -29.35 -13.88 22.45
C ALA A 221 -29.24 -12.91 21.26
N ARG A 222 -30.38 -12.56 20.64
CA ARG A 222 -30.50 -11.33 19.86
C ARG A 222 -30.20 -10.15 20.80
N TYR A 223 -29.34 -9.25 20.35
CA TYR A 223 -29.02 -8.00 21.04
C TYR A 223 -30.29 -7.30 21.56
N PRO A 224 -30.31 -6.81 22.81
CA PRO A 224 -31.35 -5.90 23.23
C PRO A 224 -31.18 -4.57 22.48
N THR A 225 -32.22 -4.15 21.76
CA THR A 225 -32.30 -2.82 21.17
C THR A 225 -32.22 -1.78 22.27
N LEU A 226 -31.29 -0.83 22.18
CA LEU A 226 -31.27 0.35 23.04
C LEU A 226 -32.60 1.11 22.88
N MET A 227 -33.31 1.30 23.99
CA MET A 227 -34.34 2.34 24.15
C MET A 227 -33.68 3.71 24.31
#